data_AF-A0A7X7F4F4-F1
#
_entry.id   AF-A0A7X7F4F4-F1
#
_cell.length_a   1.000
_cell.length_b   1.000
_cell.length_c   1.000
_cell.angle_alpha   90.00
_cell.angle_beta   90.00
_cell.angle_gamma   90.00
#
_symmetry.space_group_name_H-M   'P 1'
#
loop_
_entity.id
_entity.type
_entity.pdbx_description
1 polymer ?
#
loop_
_entity_poly.entity_id
_entity_poly.type
_entity_poly.pdbx_seq_one_letter_code
_entity_poly.pdbx_strand_id
1 'polypeptide(L)'
;GLIEPHFMAGFSGGRKLICPGLAGLDTVRAWHSPRFLEHPNANNGCLAGNPVHEENTLIARRTGCDFIINTVIDDHRRILAVFAGDMEAALDEGVAFVRGVVTDTVPEPVDVVVTSSAGYPLDATYYQSIKGMVAALDIVKPGGTIVLAAAVSEGIGSPEFRGLFDETPSLDVFMDRIARDDYFVMDQWQLEELAKVRRKAKVKLVTDGLPAETVARLFVEPAASVEAAVEQCLAEYGAGATIAVIPKGPYVLAQLG
;
A
#
# COMPACT_ATOMS: atom_id res chain seq x y z
N GLY A 1 9.49 -10.06 -14.63
CA GLY A 1 8.75 -9.09 -13.79
C GLY A 1 9.71 -8.27 -12.95
N LEU A 2 9.18 -7.37 -12.14
CA LEU A 2 9.93 -6.62 -11.12
C LEU A 2 9.60 -7.24 -9.75
N ILE A 3 10.57 -7.30 -8.82
CA ILE A 3 10.33 -7.61 -7.40
C ILE A 3 10.54 -6.32 -6.60
N GLU A 4 9.49 -5.91 -5.91
CA GLU A 4 9.44 -4.77 -4.99
C GLU A 4 8.40 -5.07 -3.90
N PRO A 5 8.47 -4.39 -2.73
CA PRO A 5 7.43 -4.47 -1.72
C PRO A 5 6.03 -4.25 -2.29
N HIS A 6 5.04 -4.97 -1.76
CA HIS A 6 3.64 -4.82 -2.15
C HIS A 6 2.72 -4.91 -0.94
N PHE A 7 2.10 -3.77 -0.61
CA PHE A 7 1.22 -3.50 0.52
C PHE A 7 0.18 -4.57 0.93
N MET A 8 -0.35 -5.37 0.00
CA MET A 8 -1.27 -6.49 0.32
C MET A 8 -0.73 -7.89 -0.02
N ALA A 9 0.23 -7.99 -0.95
CA ALA A 9 0.66 -9.27 -1.53
C ALA A 9 2.06 -9.71 -1.05
N GLY A 10 2.61 -8.99 -0.07
CA GLY A 10 4.00 -9.09 0.36
C GLY A 10 4.95 -8.42 -0.63
N PHE A 11 5.12 -9.02 -1.81
CA PHE A 11 6.00 -8.54 -2.87
C PHE A 11 5.35 -8.66 -4.26
N SER A 12 5.80 -7.87 -5.23
CA SER A 12 5.44 -8.06 -6.65
C SER A 12 6.23 -9.23 -7.27
N GLY A 13 6.20 -9.36 -8.61
CA GLY A 13 6.96 -10.38 -9.33
C GLY A 13 6.40 -11.80 -9.26
N GLY A 14 7.04 -12.70 -10.02
CA GLY A 14 6.69 -14.13 -10.05
C GLY A 14 5.20 -14.38 -10.35
N ARG A 15 4.54 -15.15 -9.47
CA ARG A 15 3.10 -15.48 -9.55
C ARG A 15 2.17 -14.30 -9.85
N LYS A 16 2.55 -13.07 -9.46
CA LYS A 16 1.71 -11.88 -9.63
C LYS A 16 1.52 -11.47 -11.10
N LEU A 17 2.44 -11.87 -11.97
CA LEU A 17 2.33 -11.66 -13.42
C LEU A 17 1.21 -12.52 -14.03
N ILE A 18 0.79 -13.60 -13.36
CA ILE A 18 -0.30 -14.48 -13.80
C ILE A 18 -1.61 -14.08 -13.14
N CYS A 19 -1.65 -13.99 -11.82
CA CYS A 19 -2.79 -13.47 -11.10
C CYS A 19 -2.34 -12.29 -10.24
N PRO A 20 -2.89 -11.08 -10.41
CA PRO A 20 -3.99 -10.73 -11.33
C PRO A 20 -3.58 -10.49 -12.79
N GLY A 21 -2.29 -10.52 -13.16
CA GLY A 21 -1.80 -9.98 -14.44
C GLY A 21 -2.41 -10.54 -15.74
N LEU A 22 -2.87 -11.79 -15.74
CA LEU A 22 -3.54 -12.48 -16.87
C LEU A 22 -4.90 -13.05 -16.46
N ALA A 23 -5.36 -12.75 -15.25
CA ALA A 23 -6.56 -13.36 -14.69
C ALA A 23 -7.83 -12.67 -15.23
N GLY A 24 -8.90 -13.45 -15.38
CA GLY A 24 -10.22 -12.91 -15.68
C GLY A 24 -10.75 -12.05 -14.53
N LEU A 25 -11.68 -11.13 -14.84
CA LEU A 25 -12.17 -10.17 -13.86
C LEU A 25 -12.78 -10.84 -12.62
N ASP A 26 -13.52 -11.94 -12.78
CA ASP A 26 -14.12 -12.66 -11.66
C ASP A 26 -13.05 -13.20 -10.68
N THR A 27 -11.92 -13.66 -11.20
CA THR A 27 -10.77 -14.08 -10.39
C THR A 27 -10.14 -12.88 -9.69
N VAL A 28 -9.96 -11.77 -10.38
CA VAL A 28 -9.42 -10.53 -9.79
C VAL A 28 -10.32 -10.01 -8.68
N ARG A 29 -11.63 -10.04 -8.87
CA ARG A 29 -12.65 -9.70 -7.86
C ARG A 29 -12.56 -10.61 -6.64
N ALA A 30 -12.54 -11.93 -6.85
CA ALA A 30 -12.49 -12.88 -5.75
C ALA A 30 -11.19 -12.76 -4.95
N TRP A 31 -10.06 -12.53 -5.63
CA TRP A 31 -8.74 -12.39 -5.01
C TRP A 31 -8.60 -11.08 -4.21
N HIS A 32 -9.15 -9.97 -4.69
CA HIS A 32 -9.22 -8.69 -3.96
C HIS A 32 -10.45 -8.57 -3.05
N SER A 33 -11.00 -9.68 -2.55
CA SER A 33 -12.12 -9.63 -1.63
C SER A 33 -11.65 -9.45 -0.18
N PRO A 34 -12.51 -8.90 0.71
CA PRO A 34 -12.18 -8.76 2.13
C PRO A 34 -11.80 -10.06 2.81
N ARG A 35 -12.31 -11.20 2.31
CA ARG A 35 -11.90 -12.54 2.77
C ARG A 35 -10.39 -12.75 2.73
N PHE A 36 -9.72 -12.21 1.73
CA PHE A 36 -8.26 -12.26 1.61
C PHE A 36 -7.59 -11.06 2.28
N LEU A 37 -8.09 -9.86 1.99
CA LEU A 37 -7.41 -8.63 2.36
C LEU A 37 -7.48 -8.36 3.87
N GLU A 38 -8.54 -8.73 4.58
CA GLU A 38 -8.63 -8.53 6.04
C GLU A 38 -7.81 -9.52 6.85
N HIS A 39 -7.15 -10.50 6.21
CA HIS A 39 -6.26 -11.41 6.92
C HIS A 39 -5.02 -10.67 7.46
N PRO A 40 -4.59 -10.89 8.72
CA PRO A 40 -3.48 -10.14 9.32
C PRO A 40 -2.14 -10.29 8.58
N ASN A 41 -1.95 -11.37 7.84
CA ASN A 41 -0.75 -11.60 7.02
C ASN A 41 -0.86 -11.03 5.58
N ALA A 42 -2.02 -10.51 5.16
CA ALA A 42 -2.16 -9.80 3.89
C ALA A 42 -1.59 -8.37 4.02
N ASN A 43 -0.27 -8.32 4.20
CA ASN A 43 0.47 -7.11 4.58
C ASN A 43 1.74 -6.93 3.72
N ASN A 44 2.32 -5.74 3.79
CA ASN A 44 3.54 -5.35 3.09
C ASN A 44 4.70 -6.24 3.51
N GLY A 45 5.45 -6.75 2.53
CA GLY A 45 6.60 -7.60 2.80
C GLY A 45 6.28 -8.95 3.47
N CYS A 46 5.03 -9.40 3.59
CA CYS A 46 4.67 -10.70 4.17
C CYS A 46 4.27 -11.72 3.09
N LEU A 47 5.02 -12.83 2.97
CA LEU A 47 4.65 -13.96 2.10
C LEU A 47 4.14 -15.16 2.91
N ALA A 48 4.83 -15.51 4.00
CA ALA A 48 4.48 -16.67 4.80
C ALA A 48 3.10 -16.50 5.45
N GLY A 49 2.19 -17.43 5.18
CA GLY A 49 0.82 -17.38 5.69
C GLY A 49 -0.02 -16.23 5.13
N ASN A 50 0.44 -15.56 4.06
CA ASN A 50 -0.31 -14.50 3.40
C ASN A 50 -1.26 -15.14 2.37
N PRO A 51 -2.59 -15.13 2.60
CA PRO A 51 -3.53 -15.82 1.73
C PRO A 51 -3.62 -15.20 0.33
N VAL A 52 -3.30 -13.90 0.20
CA VAL A 52 -3.19 -13.20 -1.09
C VAL A 52 -2.08 -13.82 -1.93
N HIS A 53 -0.91 -14.06 -1.33
CA HIS A 53 0.23 -14.69 -1.99
C HIS A 53 -0.02 -16.18 -2.26
N GLU A 54 -0.55 -16.93 -1.29
CA GLU A 54 -0.80 -18.36 -1.41
C GLU A 54 -1.78 -18.67 -2.54
N GLU A 55 -2.87 -17.92 -2.65
CA GLU A 55 -3.86 -18.09 -3.72
C GLU A 55 -3.26 -17.77 -5.09
N ASN A 56 -2.49 -16.68 -5.23
CA ASN A 56 -1.82 -16.39 -6.51
C ASN A 56 -0.84 -17.50 -6.90
N THR A 57 -0.08 -18.02 -5.94
CA THR A 57 0.89 -19.08 -6.19
C THR A 57 0.18 -20.36 -6.63
N LEU A 58 -0.94 -20.72 -5.99
CA LEU A 58 -1.78 -21.84 -6.40
C LEU A 58 -2.32 -21.68 -7.82
N ILE A 59 -2.87 -20.50 -8.16
CA ILE A 59 -3.38 -20.21 -9.50
C ILE A 59 -2.25 -20.33 -10.53
N ALA A 60 -1.10 -19.71 -10.26
CA ALA A 60 0.05 -19.73 -11.16
C ALA A 60 0.62 -21.14 -11.38
N ARG A 61 0.63 -21.97 -10.33
CA ARG A 61 1.00 -23.40 -10.45
C ARG A 61 0.02 -24.16 -11.34
N ARG A 62 -1.28 -23.89 -11.22
CA ARG A 62 -2.32 -24.51 -12.07
C ARG A 62 -2.26 -24.06 -13.53
N THR A 63 -1.71 -22.89 -13.83
CA THR A 63 -1.50 -22.43 -15.21
C THR A 63 -0.26 -23.06 -15.87
N GLY A 64 0.58 -23.80 -15.13
CA GLY A 64 1.80 -24.41 -15.65
C GLY A 64 2.95 -23.42 -15.87
N CYS A 65 3.13 -22.45 -14.95
CA CYS A 65 4.28 -21.55 -15.01
C CYS A 65 5.51 -22.23 -14.42
N ASP A 66 6.37 -22.77 -15.29
CA ASP A 66 7.58 -23.51 -14.88
C ASP A 66 8.85 -22.65 -14.83
N PHE A 67 8.81 -21.42 -15.36
CA PHE A 67 9.97 -20.55 -15.42
C PHE A 67 9.59 -19.06 -15.34
N ILE A 68 10.31 -18.31 -14.52
CA ILE A 68 10.20 -16.86 -14.43
C ILE A 68 11.55 -16.19 -14.62
N ILE A 69 11.52 -14.92 -15.02
CA ILE A 69 12.65 -14.01 -14.94
C ILE A 69 12.15 -12.76 -14.22
N ASN A 70 12.76 -12.45 -13.09
CA ASN A 70 12.47 -11.26 -12.29
C ASN A 70 13.72 -10.40 -12.16
N THR A 71 13.53 -9.08 -12.17
CA THR A 71 14.58 -8.11 -11.95
C THR A 71 14.32 -7.35 -10.66
N VAL A 72 15.39 -6.85 -10.05
CA VAL A 72 15.35 -5.78 -9.05
C VAL A 72 16.06 -4.58 -9.66
N ILE A 73 15.50 -3.39 -9.49
CA ILE A 73 16.05 -2.16 -10.08
C ILE A 73 16.35 -1.11 -9.01
N ASP A 74 17.28 -0.21 -9.29
CA ASP A 74 17.49 0.98 -8.48
C ASP A 74 16.56 2.14 -8.88
N ASP A 75 16.72 3.28 -8.21
CA ASP A 75 15.93 4.49 -8.47
C ASP A 75 16.25 5.17 -9.81
N HIS A 76 17.36 4.80 -10.46
CA HIS A 76 17.68 5.14 -11.85
C HIS A 76 17.16 4.10 -12.86
N ARG A 77 16.36 3.12 -12.41
CA ARG A 77 15.81 2.00 -13.20
C ARG A 77 16.89 1.10 -13.81
N ARG A 78 18.09 1.07 -13.25
CA ARG A 78 19.16 0.15 -13.63
C ARG A 78 18.95 -1.17 -12.92
N ILE A 79 19.25 -2.28 -13.60
CA ILE A 79 19.14 -3.61 -13.02
C ILE A 79 20.21 -3.80 -11.94
N LEU A 80 19.78 -4.09 -10.72
CA LEU A 80 20.64 -4.46 -9.59
C LEU A 80 20.87 -5.97 -9.54
N ALA A 81 19.83 -6.75 -9.80
CA ALA A 81 19.88 -8.20 -9.76
C ALA A 81 18.83 -8.82 -10.70
N VAL A 82 19.09 -10.05 -11.14
CA VAL A 82 18.19 -10.87 -11.96
C VAL A 82 18.06 -12.24 -11.30
N PHE A 83 16.82 -12.68 -11.09
CA PHE A 83 16.49 -13.98 -10.53
C PHE A 83 15.67 -14.74 -11.56
N ALA A 84 16.15 -15.91 -11.99
CA ALA A 84 15.52 -16.68 -13.05
C ALA A 84 15.57 -18.18 -12.73
N GLY A 85 14.47 -18.88 -13.00
CA GLY A 85 14.34 -20.29 -12.65
C GLY A 85 12.90 -20.68 -12.35
N ASP A 86 12.75 -21.71 -11.54
CA ASP A 86 11.47 -22.13 -10.95
C ASP A 86 10.73 -20.93 -10.34
N MET A 87 9.41 -20.88 -10.52
CA MET A 87 8.59 -19.73 -10.16
C MET A 87 8.68 -19.37 -8.67
N GLU A 88 8.64 -20.36 -7.79
CA GLU A 88 8.61 -20.15 -6.35
C GLU A 88 10.03 -19.91 -5.83
N ALA A 89 10.99 -20.77 -6.21
CA ALA A 89 12.37 -20.65 -5.77
C ALA A 89 13.03 -19.33 -6.22
N ALA A 90 12.85 -18.92 -7.48
CA ALA A 90 13.43 -17.67 -7.99
C ALA A 90 12.74 -16.44 -7.40
N LEU A 91 11.45 -16.54 -7.04
CA LEU A 91 10.77 -15.46 -6.32
C LEU A 91 11.29 -15.35 -4.89
N ASP A 92 11.43 -16.46 -4.17
CA ASP A 92 11.90 -16.48 -2.78
C ASP A 92 13.33 -15.93 -2.66
N GLU A 93 14.23 -16.33 -3.58
CA GLU A 93 15.60 -15.80 -3.63
C GLU A 93 15.60 -14.28 -3.89
N GLY A 94 14.81 -13.82 -4.86
CA GLY A 94 14.71 -12.40 -5.17
C GLY A 94 14.08 -11.58 -4.05
N VAL A 95 13.09 -12.14 -3.34
CA VAL A 95 12.46 -11.52 -2.17
C VAL A 95 13.43 -11.43 -1.00
N ALA A 96 14.24 -12.46 -0.75
CA ALA A 96 15.29 -12.43 0.26
C ALA A 96 16.32 -11.32 -0.04
N PHE A 97 16.73 -11.18 -1.31
CA PHE A 97 17.59 -10.08 -1.74
C PHE A 97 16.94 -8.70 -1.51
N VAL A 98 15.72 -8.49 -2.01
CA VAL A 98 15.03 -7.20 -1.89
C VAL A 98 14.85 -6.81 -0.43
N ARG A 99 14.41 -7.75 0.42
CA ARG A 99 14.23 -7.49 1.87
C ARG A 99 15.51 -6.98 2.52
N GLY A 100 16.66 -7.54 2.18
CA GLY A 100 17.96 -7.09 2.71
C GLY A 100 18.35 -5.66 2.30
N VAL A 101 17.70 -5.09 1.27
CA VAL A 101 17.98 -3.74 0.75
C VAL A 101 16.95 -2.72 1.21
N VAL A 102 15.69 -3.12 1.38
CA VAL A 102 14.56 -2.19 1.58
C VAL A 102 13.97 -2.18 2.98
N THR A 103 14.43 -3.07 3.87
CA THR A 103 13.96 -3.12 5.26
C THR A 103 14.77 -2.16 6.14
N ASP A 104 14.06 -1.38 6.94
CA ASP A 104 14.62 -0.55 7.99
C ASP A 104 13.73 -0.62 9.24
N THR A 105 14.31 -0.36 10.42
CA THR A 105 13.65 -0.63 11.70
C THR A 105 13.68 0.55 12.66
N VAL A 106 12.60 0.70 13.42
CA VAL A 106 12.54 1.59 14.60
C VAL A 106 12.32 0.74 15.85
N PRO A 107 12.87 1.13 17.02
CA PRO A 107 12.80 0.32 18.22
C PRO A 107 11.39 0.21 18.80
N GLU A 108 10.58 1.26 18.65
CA GLU A 108 9.21 1.34 19.15
C GLU A 108 8.33 2.10 18.15
N PRO A 109 7.00 1.87 18.14
CA PRO A 109 6.09 2.65 17.34
C PRO A 109 6.18 4.15 17.68
N VAL A 110 6.06 5.01 16.67
CA VAL A 110 6.17 6.47 16.79
C VAL A 110 4.82 7.18 16.75
N ASP A 111 4.76 8.40 17.29
CA ASP A 111 3.54 9.21 17.33
C ASP A 111 3.18 9.74 15.92
N VAL A 112 4.19 10.10 15.13
CA VAL A 112 4.03 10.67 13.79
C VAL A 112 4.93 9.94 12.80
N VAL A 113 4.39 9.57 11.64
CA VAL A 113 5.19 9.12 10.50
C VAL A 113 5.04 10.10 9.35
N VAL A 114 6.14 10.71 8.91
CA VAL A 114 6.16 11.52 7.69
C VAL A 114 6.62 10.65 6.53
N THR A 115 5.82 10.55 5.48
CA THR A 115 6.10 9.67 4.34
C THR A 115 5.70 10.31 3.01
N SER A 116 6.09 9.69 1.91
CA SER A 116 5.66 10.07 0.56
C SER A 116 5.17 8.86 -0.24
N SER A 117 4.55 9.10 -1.39
CA SER A 117 4.27 8.05 -2.38
C SER A 117 5.36 7.94 -3.46
N ALA A 118 6.62 8.15 -3.08
CA ALA A 118 7.82 7.99 -3.91
C ALA A 118 7.92 8.88 -5.17
N GLY A 119 7.08 9.92 -5.28
CA GLY A 119 7.09 10.88 -6.39
C GLY A 119 6.60 10.30 -7.72
N TYR A 120 6.65 11.12 -8.78
CA TYR A 120 6.12 10.74 -10.08
C TYR A 120 6.85 9.51 -10.66
N PRO A 121 6.14 8.52 -11.22
CA PRO A 121 4.68 8.48 -11.45
C PRO A 121 3.86 7.81 -10.33
N LEU A 122 4.48 7.42 -9.22
CA LEU A 122 3.83 6.64 -8.15
C LEU A 122 2.95 7.48 -7.20
N ASP A 123 3.04 8.80 -7.28
CA ASP A 123 2.17 9.72 -6.54
C ASP A 123 1.19 10.48 -7.43
N ALA A 124 1.06 10.08 -8.70
CA ALA A 124 0.24 10.77 -9.68
C ALA A 124 -1.25 10.78 -9.30
N THR A 125 -1.76 9.74 -8.64
CA THR A 125 -3.16 9.66 -8.19
C THR A 125 -3.29 9.40 -6.70
N TYR A 126 -4.42 9.81 -6.11
CA TYR A 126 -4.73 9.50 -4.71
C TYR A 126 -4.81 7.99 -4.47
N TYR A 127 -5.36 7.25 -5.43
CA TYR A 127 -5.36 5.79 -5.44
C TYR A 127 -3.97 5.21 -5.15
N GLN A 128 -2.94 5.63 -5.90
CA GLN A 128 -1.59 5.10 -5.70
C GLN A 128 -0.98 5.59 -4.37
N SER A 129 -1.31 6.80 -3.94
CA SER A 129 -0.74 7.41 -2.73
C SER A 129 -1.07 6.68 -1.43
N ILE A 130 -2.19 5.93 -1.40
CA ILE A 130 -2.59 5.06 -0.29
C ILE A 130 -1.50 4.01 0.03
N LYS A 131 -0.72 3.56 -0.95
CA LYS A 131 0.40 2.63 -0.70
C LYS A 131 1.44 3.21 0.27
N GLY A 132 1.72 4.52 0.15
CA GLY A 132 2.63 5.22 1.05
C GLY A 132 2.08 5.30 2.48
N MET A 133 0.76 5.39 2.64
CA MET A 133 0.10 5.36 3.95
C MET A 133 0.21 3.97 4.58
N VAL A 134 -0.05 2.90 3.81
CA VAL A 134 0.04 1.51 4.31
C VAL A 134 1.47 1.17 4.72
N ALA A 135 2.48 1.65 4.00
CA ALA A 135 3.88 1.44 4.34
C ALA A 135 4.28 2.01 5.72
N ALA A 136 3.53 2.98 6.25
CA ALA A 136 3.76 3.55 7.58
C ALA A 136 3.04 2.79 8.71
N LEU A 137 2.15 1.84 8.40
CA LEU A 137 1.24 1.27 9.38
C LEU A 137 1.95 0.49 10.48
N ASP A 138 3.01 -0.25 10.16
CA ASP A 138 3.68 -1.11 11.14
C ASP A 138 4.38 -0.31 12.24
N ILE A 139 4.83 0.92 11.93
CA ILE A 139 5.63 1.75 12.84
C ILE A 139 4.87 2.90 13.48
N VAL A 140 3.64 3.22 13.06
CA VAL A 140 2.82 4.25 13.71
C VAL A 140 2.10 3.69 14.95
N LYS A 141 2.01 4.47 16.02
CA LYS A 141 1.18 4.13 17.19
C LYS A 141 -0.31 4.09 16.84
N PRO A 142 -1.12 3.25 17.51
CA PRO A 142 -2.58 3.42 17.50
C PRO A 142 -2.97 4.83 17.95
N GLY A 143 -3.77 5.53 17.15
CA GLY A 143 -4.15 6.93 17.37
C GLY A 143 -3.12 7.97 16.92
N GLY A 144 -1.96 7.55 16.40
CA GLY A 144 -0.93 8.42 15.83
C GLY A 144 -1.35 9.04 14.49
N THR A 145 -0.45 9.83 13.89
CA THR A 145 -0.70 10.52 12.61
C THR A 145 0.31 10.13 11.54
N ILE A 146 -0.19 9.82 10.34
CA ILE A 146 0.62 9.69 9.13
C ILE A 146 0.49 11.00 8.33
N VAL A 147 1.60 11.67 8.11
CA VAL A 147 1.70 12.83 7.20
C VAL A 147 2.20 12.32 5.86
N LEU A 148 1.34 12.34 4.83
CA LEU A 148 1.69 11.91 3.48
C LEU A 148 1.89 13.12 2.57
N ALA A 149 3.06 13.22 1.94
CA ALA A 149 3.32 14.12 0.83
C ALA A 149 3.14 13.38 -0.52
N ALA A 150 2.24 13.87 -1.37
CA ALA A 150 2.00 13.31 -2.70
C ALA A 150 1.47 14.38 -3.66
N ALA A 151 2.00 14.44 -4.88
CA ALA A 151 1.60 15.45 -5.86
C ALA A 151 0.12 15.31 -6.27
N VAL A 152 -0.37 14.08 -6.47
CA VAL A 152 -1.75 13.77 -6.89
C VAL A 152 -2.16 14.54 -8.15
N SER A 153 -1.23 14.70 -9.09
CA SER A 153 -1.37 15.55 -10.28
C SER A 153 -2.41 15.06 -11.29
N GLU A 154 -2.83 13.80 -11.22
CA GLU A 154 -3.82 13.15 -12.10
C GLU A 154 -5.16 12.88 -11.38
N GLY A 155 -5.34 13.47 -10.19
CA GLY A 155 -6.58 13.41 -9.43
C GLY A 155 -6.75 12.14 -8.60
N ILE A 156 -8.00 11.81 -8.25
CA ILE A 156 -8.28 10.78 -7.24
C ILE A 156 -7.95 9.36 -7.75
N GLY A 157 -8.23 9.07 -9.03
CA GLY A 157 -8.10 7.73 -9.61
C GLY A 157 -9.18 7.46 -10.65
N SER A 158 -9.50 6.19 -10.88
CA SER A 158 -10.53 5.76 -11.83
C SER A 158 -11.91 6.36 -11.51
N PRO A 159 -12.83 6.48 -12.49
CA PRO A 159 -14.23 6.85 -12.23
C PRO A 159 -14.89 6.00 -11.15
N GLU A 160 -14.65 4.68 -11.15
CA GLU A 160 -15.19 3.73 -10.19
C GLU A 160 -14.65 4.01 -8.78
N PHE A 161 -13.34 4.20 -8.65
CA PHE A 161 -12.72 4.55 -7.36
C PHE A 161 -13.20 5.90 -6.82
N ARG A 162 -13.42 6.88 -7.70
CA ARG A 162 -14.02 8.18 -7.32
C ARG A 162 -15.44 8.02 -6.80
N GLY A 163 -16.27 7.24 -7.51
CA GLY A 163 -17.65 6.98 -7.13
C GLY A 163 -17.78 6.37 -5.74
N LEU A 164 -16.80 5.57 -5.29
CA LEU A 164 -16.78 5.03 -3.94
C LEU A 164 -16.85 6.11 -2.85
N PHE A 165 -16.18 7.26 -3.02
CA PHE A 165 -16.21 8.34 -2.04
C PHE A 165 -17.55 9.11 -2.06
N ASP A 166 -18.19 9.20 -3.22
CA ASP A 166 -19.51 9.84 -3.33
C ASP A 166 -20.62 8.99 -2.70
N GLU A 167 -20.49 7.67 -2.80
CA GLU A 167 -21.49 6.70 -2.33
C GLU A 167 -21.28 6.26 -0.87
N THR A 168 -20.11 6.57 -0.28
CA THR A 168 -19.71 6.10 1.05
C THR A 168 -19.78 7.25 2.07
N PRO A 169 -20.76 7.23 2.99
CA PRO A 169 -20.85 8.25 4.04
C PRO A 169 -19.79 8.09 5.13
N SER A 170 -19.31 6.86 5.37
CA SER A 170 -18.23 6.55 6.31
C SER A 170 -17.53 5.26 5.94
N LEU A 171 -16.27 5.10 6.37
CA LEU A 171 -15.49 3.88 6.12
C LEU A 171 -16.17 2.64 6.74
N ASP A 172 -16.84 2.76 7.89
CA ASP A 172 -17.59 1.66 8.49
C ASP A 172 -18.71 1.16 7.56
N VAL A 173 -19.48 2.09 6.97
CA VAL A 173 -20.54 1.74 6.00
C VAL A 173 -19.95 1.09 4.74
N PHE A 174 -18.78 1.54 4.30
CA PHE A 174 -18.09 0.90 3.18
C PHE A 174 -17.63 -0.53 3.52
N MET A 175 -17.02 -0.73 4.70
CA MET A 175 -16.60 -2.06 5.15
C MET A 175 -17.79 -3.02 5.26
N ASP A 176 -18.93 -2.57 5.78
CA ASP A 176 -20.16 -3.36 5.85
C ASP A 176 -20.70 -3.75 4.47
N ARG A 177 -20.52 -2.89 3.45
CA ARG A 177 -20.94 -3.18 2.07
C ARG A 177 -20.05 -4.22 1.41
N ILE A 178 -18.72 -4.04 1.46
CA ILE A 178 -17.78 -4.95 0.79
C ILE A 178 -17.72 -6.34 1.43
N ALA A 179 -18.18 -6.47 2.68
CA ALA A 179 -18.34 -7.76 3.35
C ALA A 179 -19.49 -8.61 2.77
N ARG A 180 -20.35 -8.04 1.91
CA ARG A 180 -21.45 -8.77 1.26
C ARG A 180 -21.03 -9.32 -0.09
N ASP A 181 -21.35 -10.59 -0.35
CA ASP A 181 -20.98 -11.27 -1.59
C ASP A 181 -21.61 -10.67 -2.86
N ASP A 182 -22.74 -9.97 -2.72
CA ASP A 182 -23.48 -9.36 -3.82
C ASP A 182 -22.97 -7.96 -4.22
N TYR A 183 -22.04 -7.39 -3.44
CA TYR A 183 -21.45 -6.08 -3.70
C TYR A 183 -20.04 -6.20 -4.29
N PHE A 184 -19.80 -5.44 -5.36
CA PHE A 184 -18.44 -5.22 -5.87
C PHE A 184 -18.40 -3.98 -6.75
N VAL A 185 -17.41 -3.14 -6.48
CA VAL A 185 -17.00 -2.05 -7.36
C VAL A 185 -15.52 -2.25 -7.69
N MET A 186 -15.14 -1.99 -8.93
CA MET A 186 -13.73 -2.01 -9.32
C MET A 186 -12.94 -1.08 -8.40
N ASP A 187 -11.70 -1.43 -8.07
CA ASP A 187 -10.81 -0.62 -7.23
C ASP A 187 -11.22 -0.48 -5.75
N GLN A 188 -12.30 -1.15 -5.30
CA GLN A 188 -12.74 -1.07 -3.89
C GLN A 188 -11.66 -1.49 -2.89
N TRP A 189 -10.78 -2.44 -3.25
CA TRP A 189 -9.68 -2.88 -2.39
C TRP A 189 -8.74 -1.74 -1.98
N GLN A 190 -8.60 -0.70 -2.80
CA GLN A 190 -7.73 0.42 -2.44
C GLN A 190 -8.37 1.27 -1.33
N LEU A 191 -9.70 1.42 -1.33
CA LEU A 191 -10.41 2.09 -0.25
C LEU A 191 -10.45 1.21 1.02
N GLU A 192 -10.45 -0.11 0.86
CA GLU A 192 -10.30 -1.07 1.97
C GLU A 192 -8.93 -0.94 2.65
N GLU A 193 -7.85 -0.84 1.87
CA GLU A 193 -6.51 -0.58 2.41
C GLU A 193 -6.43 0.79 3.13
N LEU A 194 -7.09 1.84 2.60
CA LEU A 194 -7.25 3.10 3.32
C LEU A 194 -8.04 2.92 4.63
N ALA A 195 -9.09 2.09 4.63
CA ALA A 195 -9.86 1.81 5.84
C ALA A 195 -9.00 1.13 6.92
N LYS A 196 -8.08 0.23 6.56
CA LYS A 196 -7.09 -0.34 7.49
C LYS A 196 -6.19 0.75 8.10
N VAL A 197 -5.72 1.68 7.26
CA VAL A 197 -4.93 2.82 7.74
C VAL A 197 -5.72 3.64 8.74
N ARG A 198 -6.95 4.02 8.38
CA ARG A 198 -7.80 4.92 9.17
C ARG A 198 -8.35 4.29 10.45
N ARG A 199 -8.43 2.95 10.53
CA ARG A 199 -8.68 2.21 11.77
C ARG A 199 -7.59 2.41 12.81
N LYS A 200 -6.34 2.62 12.38
CA LYS A 200 -5.18 2.74 13.29
C LYS A 200 -4.72 4.19 13.49
N ALA A 201 -4.70 5.00 12.43
CA ALA A 201 -4.05 6.30 12.44
C ALA A 201 -4.88 7.40 11.75
N LYS A 202 -4.67 8.65 12.16
CA LYS A 202 -5.07 9.83 11.40
C LYS A 202 -4.16 9.97 10.18
N VAL A 203 -4.67 10.60 9.13
CA VAL A 203 -3.87 10.87 7.92
C VAL A 203 -4.02 12.33 7.56
N LYS A 204 -2.89 13.03 7.44
CA LYS A 204 -2.79 14.37 6.87
C LYS A 204 -2.16 14.28 5.49
N LEU A 205 -2.87 14.71 4.45
CA LEU A 205 -2.41 14.73 3.08
C LEU A 205 -1.92 16.14 2.70
N VAL A 206 -0.66 16.23 2.29
CA VAL A 206 -0.06 17.40 1.67
C VAL A 206 -0.01 17.17 0.17
N THR A 207 -0.77 17.97 -0.58
CA THR A 207 -0.88 17.85 -2.03
C THR A 207 -1.25 19.18 -2.67
N ASP A 208 -0.70 19.45 -3.86
CA ASP A 208 -1.10 20.56 -4.72
C ASP A 208 -2.09 20.13 -5.83
N GLY A 209 -2.32 18.82 -5.98
CA GLY A 209 -3.13 18.26 -7.07
C GLY A 209 -4.63 18.26 -6.82
N LEU A 210 -5.06 18.45 -5.56
CA LEU A 210 -6.46 18.47 -5.17
C LEU A 210 -6.77 19.63 -4.22
N PRO A 211 -7.92 20.32 -4.38
CA PRO A 211 -8.38 21.31 -3.41
C PRO A 211 -8.61 20.70 -2.03
N ALA A 212 -8.37 21.47 -0.96
CA ALA A 212 -8.50 21.00 0.42
C ALA A 212 -9.90 20.45 0.75
N GLU A 213 -10.95 21.07 0.22
CA GLU A 213 -12.34 20.61 0.34
C GLU A 213 -12.58 19.26 -0.35
N THR A 214 -11.84 18.96 -1.41
CA THR A 214 -11.90 17.64 -2.06
C THR A 214 -11.19 16.62 -1.20
N VAL A 215 -9.98 16.93 -0.71
CA VAL A 215 -9.19 16.06 0.17
C VAL A 215 -9.97 15.67 1.43
N ALA A 216 -10.67 16.63 2.05
CA ALA A 216 -11.49 16.39 3.24
C ALA A 216 -12.62 15.37 3.03
N ARG A 217 -13.04 15.13 1.78
CA ARG A 217 -14.04 14.10 1.42
C ARG A 217 -13.42 12.72 1.17
N LEU A 218 -12.10 12.60 1.18
CA LEU A 218 -11.37 11.34 0.92
C LEU A 218 -11.00 10.60 2.22
N PHE A 219 -11.73 10.85 3.30
CA PHE A 219 -11.51 10.28 4.65
C PHE A 219 -10.16 10.64 5.29
N VAL A 220 -9.48 11.68 4.78
CA VAL A 220 -8.20 12.19 5.29
C VAL A 220 -8.28 13.71 5.47
N GLU A 221 -7.33 14.28 6.22
CA GLU A 221 -7.27 15.71 6.49
C GLU A 221 -6.33 16.43 5.50
N PRO A 222 -6.72 17.54 4.88
CA PRO A 222 -5.79 18.36 4.11
C PRO A 222 -4.77 19.07 5.02
N ALA A 223 -3.54 19.18 4.57
CA ALA A 223 -2.51 20.01 5.19
C ALA A 223 -1.79 20.88 4.16
N ALA A 224 -1.47 22.12 4.54
CA ALA A 224 -0.91 23.12 3.63
C ALA A 224 0.56 22.85 3.25
N SER A 225 1.33 22.24 4.15
CA SER A 225 2.69 21.80 3.91
C SER A 225 3.06 20.68 4.89
N VAL A 226 4.19 20.00 4.64
CA VAL A 226 4.71 18.97 5.55
C VAL A 226 5.05 19.58 6.91
N GLU A 227 5.68 20.76 6.91
CA GLU A 227 6.05 21.51 8.12
C GLU A 227 4.81 21.87 8.94
N ALA A 228 3.78 22.41 8.30
CA ALA A 228 2.52 22.74 8.97
C ALA A 228 1.83 21.51 9.55
N ALA A 229 1.84 20.38 8.83
CA ALA A 229 1.29 19.12 9.32
C ALA A 229 2.05 18.60 10.55
N VAL A 230 3.39 18.66 10.52
CA VAL A 230 4.24 18.26 11.65
C VAL A 230 4.04 19.18 12.84
N GLU A 231 3.96 20.50 12.64
CA GLU A 231 3.69 21.47 13.71
C GLU A 231 2.34 21.21 14.39
N GLN A 232 1.29 20.93 13.61
CA GLN A 232 -0.01 20.51 14.15
C GLN A 232 0.10 19.24 14.98
N CYS A 233 0.87 18.25 14.52
CA CYS A 233 1.07 17.00 15.28
C CYS A 233 1.83 17.26 16.59
N LEU A 234 2.86 18.10 16.57
CA LEU A 234 3.62 18.48 17.78
C LEU A 234 2.76 19.29 18.77
N ALA A 235 1.82 20.10 18.28
CA ALA A 235 0.85 20.78 19.12
C ALA A 235 -0.15 19.80 19.76
N GLU A 236 -0.54 18.74 19.05
CA GLU A 236 -1.49 17.73 19.54
C GLU A 236 -0.83 16.73 20.51
N TYR A 237 0.29 16.14 20.12
CA TYR A 237 0.97 15.07 20.86
C TYR A 237 2.05 15.58 21.83
N GLY A 238 2.38 16.87 21.76
CA GLY A 238 3.40 17.53 22.57
C GLY A 238 4.77 17.60 21.88
N ALA A 239 5.61 18.55 22.33
CA ALA A 239 6.93 18.81 21.73
C ALA A 239 7.92 17.64 21.83
N GLY A 240 7.64 16.64 22.68
CA GLY A 240 8.42 15.40 22.81
C GLY A 240 7.92 14.24 21.96
N ALA A 241 6.95 14.46 21.07
CA ALA A 241 6.42 13.41 20.20
C ALA A 241 7.52 12.82 19.30
N THR A 242 7.49 11.50 19.17
CA THR A 242 8.43 10.75 18.33
C THR A 242 7.97 10.81 16.87
N ILE A 243 8.93 11.07 15.97
CA ILE A 243 8.66 11.20 14.53
C ILE A 243 9.61 10.28 13.76
N ALA A 244 9.06 9.43 12.89
CA ALA A 244 9.83 8.70 11.88
C ALA A 244 9.59 9.30 10.49
N VAL A 245 10.58 9.19 9.61
CA VAL A 245 10.49 9.67 8.23
C VAL A 245 10.77 8.52 7.26
N ILE A 246 9.85 8.28 6.32
CA ILE A 246 9.99 7.30 5.24
C ILE A 246 9.97 8.04 3.90
N PRO A 247 11.13 8.46 3.35
CA PRO A 247 11.16 9.33 2.18
C PRO A 247 10.50 8.75 0.93
N LYS A 248 10.48 7.42 0.78
CA LYS A 248 9.90 6.70 -0.36
C LYS A 248 9.00 5.55 0.13
N GLY A 249 7.84 5.89 0.69
CA GLY A 249 6.93 4.97 1.38
C GLY A 249 6.75 3.60 0.72
N PRO A 250 6.23 3.52 -0.52
CA PRO A 250 5.97 2.25 -1.20
C PRO A 250 7.20 1.34 -1.39
N TYR A 251 8.42 1.88 -1.30
CA TYR A 251 9.66 1.14 -1.53
C TYR A 251 10.37 0.72 -0.25
N VAL A 252 9.88 1.10 0.93
CA VAL A 252 10.53 0.77 2.22
C VAL A 252 9.64 -0.17 3.01
N LEU A 253 10.24 -1.21 3.59
CA LEU A 253 9.63 -2.06 4.60
C LEU A 253 10.03 -1.53 5.98
N ALA A 254 9.27 -0.57 6.50
CA ALA A 254 9.49 -0.03 7.84
C ALA A 254 8.90 -0.98 8.89
N GLN A 255 9.72 -1.44 9.83
CA GLN A 255 9.33 -2.45 10.82
C GLN A 255 9.77 -2.07 12.24
N LEU A 256 9.28 -2.80 13.24
CA LEU A 256 9.80 -2.74 14.60
C LEU A 256 10.98 -3.71 14.74
N GLY A 257 12.07 -3.30 15.39
CA GLY A 257 13.29 -4.11 15.52
C GLY A 257 14.27 -3.63 16.58
#